data_AF-A0A724WQ25-F1
#
_entry.id   AF-A0A724WQ25-F1
#
_cell.length_a   1.000
_cell.length_b   1.000
_cell.length_c   1.000
_cell.angle_alpha   90.00
_cell.angle_beta   90.00
_cell.angle_gamma   90.00
#
_symmetry.space_group_name_H-M   'P 1'
#
loop_
_entity.id
_entity.type
_entity.pdbx_description
1 polymer ?
#
loop_
_entity_poly.entity_id
_entity_poly.type
_entity_poly.pdbx_seq_one_letter_code
_entity_poly.pdbx_strand_id
1 'polypeptide(L)'
;LFLFLSQSGETADSRAVLVEAKKLGHPALTITNVPGSTLSREANATLLLHAGPEIAVASTKAYTAQIAVLAVLAFDLAQAKGVAVNFDLMKELGKISSAMESVMSQKDRFQEIATEYLSESRNAFFIGRGQDAYVGMEGALKLKEISYIQAEGYAGGELKHGPIALIEDNTPVIALVTQPHVHLNNRGNVKEVVARGANACVIAAEGLELP
;
A
#
# COMPACT_ATOMS: atom_id res chain seq x y z
N LEU A 1 4.04 8.20 22.02
CA LEU A 1 3.77 9.09 20.87
C LEU A 1 2.64 8.46 20.07
N PHE A 2 1.56 9.20 19.84
CA PHE A 2 0.52 8.83 18.90
C PHE A 2 0.84 9.44 17.54
N LEU A 3 0.67 8.66 16.48
CA LEU A 3 0.84 9.10 15.10
C LEU A 3 -0.50 9.02 14.38
N PHE A 4 -1.01 10.16 13.92
CA PHE A 4 -2.28 10.26 13.20
C PHE A 4 -2.02 10.47 11.72
N LEU A 5 -2.43 9.50 10.89
CA LEU A 5 -2.38 9.62 9.43
C LEU A 5 -3.78 9.98 8.93
N SER A 6 -3.93 11.13 8.28
CA SER A 6 -5.23 11.54 7.72
C SER A 6 -5.04 12.52 6.58
N GLN A 7 -5.49 12.15 5.38
CA GLN A 7 -5.41 13.03 4.20
C GLN A 7 -6.09 14.38 4.46
N SER A 8 -7.33 14.36 4.97
CA SER A 8 -8.12 15.57 5.22
C SER A 8 -7.79 16.27 6.53
N GLY A 9 -7.24 15.52 7.49
CA GLY A 9 -7.08 15.99 8.87
C GLY A 9 -8.39 16.11 9.65
N GLU A 10 -9.50 15.61 9.10
CA GLU A 10 -10.86 15.72 9.67
C GLU A 10 -11.50 14.36 9.99
N THR A 11 -10.81 13.24 9.76
CA THR A 11 -11.29 11.88 10.03
C THR A 11 -11.84 11.77 11.46
N ALA A 12 -13.14 11.51 11.60
CA ALA A 12 -13.86 11.64 12.86
C ALA A 12 -13.31 10.73 13.97
N ASP A 13 -13.10 9.44 13.66
CA ASP A 13 -12.58 8.47 14.63
C ASP A 13 -11.16 8.85 15.08
N SER A 14 -10.31 9.28 14.15
CA SER A 14 -8.96 9.76 14.48
C SER A 14 -8.99 10.99 15.39
N ARG A 15 -9.93 11.92 15.19
CA ARG A 15 -10.11 13.10 16.06
C ARG A 15 -10.55 12.69 17.46
N ALA A 16 -11.48 11.74 17.56
CA ALA A 16 -11.92 11.21 18.85
C ALA A 16 -10.75 10.60 19.63
N VAL A 17 -9.90 9.80 18.96
CA VAL A 17 -8.71 9.23 19.58
C VAL A 17 -7.68 10.30 19.96
N LEU A 18 -7.49 11.36 19.16
CA LEU A 18 -6.60 12.47 19.50
C LEU A 18 -7.02 13.17 20.80
N VAL A 19 -8.31 13.43 20.98
CA VAL A 19 -8.85 14.04 22.19
C VAL A 19 -8.49 13.19 23.42
N GLU A 20 -8.70 11.88 23.36
CA GLU A 20 -8.38 10.97 24.47
C GLU A 20 -6.87 10.83 24.70
N ALA A 21 -6.07 10.70 23.64
CA ALA A 21 -4.61 10.63 23.75
C ALA A 21 -4.04 11.86 24.47
N LYS A 22 -4.59 13.05 24.20
CA LYS A 22 -4.20 14.30 24.88
C LYS A 22 -4.67 14.35 26.33
N LYS A 23 -5.89 13.90 26.64
CA LYS A 23 -6.37 13.80 28.04
C LYS A 23 -5.47 12.88 28.87
N LEU A 24 -4.95 11.82 28.26
CA LEU A 24 -3.98 10.90 28.87
C LEU A 24 -2.54 11.44 28.91
N GLY A 25 -2.30 12.65 28.41
CA GLY A 25 -0.99 13.30 28.44
C GLY A 25 0.03 12.74 27.44
N HIS A 26 -0.40 12.00 26.41
CA HIS A 26 0.50 11.47 25.40
C HIS A 26 0.76 12.49 24.28
N PRO A 27 2.01 12.63 23.80
CA PRO A 27 2.30 13.49 22.66
C PRO A 27 1.71 12.88 21.39
N ALA A 28 1.25 13.75 20.49
CA ALA A 28 0.64 13.42 19.21
C ALA A 28 1.34 14.15 18.05
N LEU A 29 1.61 13.41 16.98
CA LEU A 29 2.07 13.92 15.69
C LEU A 29 1.01 13.61 14.63
N THR A 30 0.60 14.61 13.86
CA THR A 30 -0.32 14.43 12.73
C THR A 30 0.44 14.52 11.41
N ILE A 31 0.19 13.58 10.50
CA ILE A 31 0.61 13.66 9.10
C ILE A 31 -0.63 13.87 8.24
N THR A 32 -0.72 15.02 7.58
CA THR A 32 -1.93 15.42 6.84
C THR A 32 -1.61 16.24 5.59
N ASN A 33 -2.52 16.27 4.62
CA ASN A 33 -2.38 17.09 3.43
C ASN A 33 -2.99 18.49 3.59
N VAL A 34 -3.82 18.71 4.61
CA VAL A 34 -4.57 19.96 4.79
C VAL A 34 -3.99 20.76 5.96
N PRO A 35 -3.24 21.84 5.68
CA PRO A 35 -2.71 22.71 6.71
C PRO A 35 -3.83 23.31 7.55
N GLY A 36 -3.64 23.32 8.87
CA GLY A 36 -4.62 23.92 9.79
C GLY A 36 -5.92 23.14 9.92
N SER A 37 -6.01 21.89 9.45
CA SER A 37 -7.09 20.94 9.77
C SER A 37 -7.16 20.64 11.28
N THR A 38 -8.27 20.07 11.76
CA THR A 38 -8.49 19.81 13.18
C THR A 38 -7.40 18.93 13.80
N LEU A 39 -7.05 17.81 13.16
CA LEU A 39 -5.95 16.97 13.63
C LEU A 39 -4.59 17.69 13.64
N SER A 40 -4.36 18.62 12.71
CA SER A 40 -3.13 19.41 12.68
C SER A 40 -3.08 20.46 13.80
N ARG A 41 -4.17 21.19 14.02
CA ARG A 41 -4.27 22.22 15.08
C ARG A 41 -4.18 21.63 16.48
N GLU A 42 -4.74 20.44 16.67
CA GLU A 42 -4.85 19.85 17.99
C GLU A 42 -3.65 18.97 18.38
N ALA A 43 -2.89 18.44 17.42
CA ALA A 43 -1.68 17.68 17.71
C ALA A 43 -0.52 18.57 18.19
N ASN A 44 0.51 17.96 18.78
CA ASN A 44 1.70 18.68 19.24
C ASN A 44 2.60 19.10 18.07
N ALA A 45 2.59 18.33 16.99
CA ALA A 45 3.36 18.60 15.78
C ALA A 45 2.58 18.14 14.55
N THR A 46 2.92 18.71 13.39
CA THR A 46 2.34 18.34 12.09
C THR A 46 3.44 18.16 11.05
N LEU A 47 3.34 17.12 10.23
CA LEU A 47 4.05 16.99 8.95
C LEU A 47 3.04 17.08 7.81
N LEU A 48 3.32 17.92 6.82
CA LEU A 48 2.47 18.10 5.66
C LEU A 48 2.86 17.16 4.52
N LEU A 49 1.85 16.63 3.81
CA LEU A 49 2.05 15.72 2.69
C LEU A 49 2.46 16.40 1.39
N HIS A 50 2.10 17.68 1.21
CA HIS A 50 2.36 18.44 -0.02
C HIS A 50 1.86 17.76 -1.31
N ALA A 51 0.82 16.93 -1.23
CA ALA A 51 0.27 16.20 -2.37
C ALA A 51 -0.69 17.06 -3.22
N GLY A 52 -1.07 18.26 -2.75
CA GLY A 52 -2.09 19.11 -3.36
C GLY A 52 -3.51 18.53 -3.25
N PRO A 53 -4.56 19.23 -3.73
CA PRO A 53 -5.95 18.81 -3.55
C PRO A 53 -6.25 17.44 -4.16
N GLU A 54 -6.96 16.57 -3.45
CA GLU A 54 -7.39 15.26 -3.95
C GLU A 54 -8.92 15.28 -4.13
N ILE A 55 -9.37 15.12 -5.37
CA ILE A 55 -10.78 15.23 -5.76
C ILE A 55 -11.42 13.86 -5.89
N ALA A 56 -10.66 12.87 -6.37
CA ALA A 56 -11.12 11.50 -6.48
C ALA A 56 -11.39 10.91 -5.09
N VAL A 57 -12.47 10.13 -4.98
CA VAL A 57 -12.85 9.47 -3.73
C VAL A 57 -11.80 8.41 -3.35
N ALA A 58 -11.40 7.58 -4.32
CA ALA A 58 -10.34 6.60 -4.14
C ALA A 58 -8.99 7.32 -4.04
N SER A 59 -8.41 7.33 -2.84
CA SER A 59 -7.13 7.99 -2.61
C SER A 59 -5.99 7.28 -3.36
N THR A 60 -5.08 8.07 -3.93
CA THR A 60 -3.94 7.60 -4.73
C THR A 60 -2.65 8.28 -4.28
N LYS A 61 -2.51 9.57 -4.57
CA LYS A 61 -1.31 10.36 -4.25
C LYS A 61 -1.12 10.58 -2.75
N ALA A 62 -2.19 10.58 -1.96
CA ALA A 62 -2.02 10.71 -0.51
C ALA A 62 -1.37 9.46 0.10
N TYR A 63 -1.67 8.26 -0.42
CA TYR A 63 -1.02 7.01 0.03
C TYR A 63 0.51 7.06 -0.16
N THR A 64 0.96 7.39 -1.37
CA THR A 64 2.40 7.46 -1.67
C THR A 64 3.08 8.61 -0.94
N ALA A 65 2.43 9.78 -0.82
CA ALA A 65 2.95 10.89 -0.03
C ALA A 65 3.09 10.54 1.46
N GLN A 66 2.12 9.82 2.04
CA GLN A 66 2.18 9.37 3.43
C GLN A 66 3.39 8.46 3.65
N ILE A 67 3.61 7.48 2.77
CA ILE A 67 4.77 6.58 2.86
C ILE A 67 6.08 7.37 2.72
N ALA A 68 6.18 8.30 1.77
CA ALA A 68 7.38 9.12 1.60
C ALA A 68 7.70 9.96 2.85
N VAL A 69 6.70 10.62 3.43
CA VAL A 69 6.89 11.41 4.67
C VAL A 69 7.26 10.50 5.86
N LEU A 70 6.66 9.32 5.96
CA LEU A 70 7.02 8.32 6.98
C LEU A 70 8.47 7.84 6.82
N ALA A 71 8.94 7.64 5.58
CA ALA A 71 10.33 7.26 5.30
C ALA A 71 11.31 8.37 5.71
N VAL A 72 10.99 9.63 5.40
CA VAL A 72 11.77 10.80 5.84
C VAL A 72 11.81 10.90 7.36
N LEU A 73 10.65 10.75 8.03
CA LEU A 73 10.58 10.77 9.48
C LEU A 73 11.40 9.64 10.11
N ALA A 74 11.32 8.42 9.57
CA ALA A 74 12.08 7.28 10.07
C ALA A 74 13.60 7.47 9.89
N PHE A 75 14.03 8.01 8.75
CA PHE A 75 15.42 8.32 8.47
C PHE A 75 15.97 9.41 9.41
N ASP A 76 15.23 10.49 9.61
CA ASP A 76 15.61 11.57 10.53
C ASP A 76 15.72 11.05 11.97
N LEU A 77 14.76 10.24 12.42
CA LEU A 77 14.80 9.59 13.73
C LEU A 77 16.00 8.64 13.90
N ALA A 78 16.38 7.91 12.84
CA ALA A 78 17.55 7.04 12.87
C ALA A 78 18.83 7.86 13.06
N GLN A 79 18.99 8.95 12.31
CA GLN A 79 20.13 9.87 12.46
C GLN A 79 20.18 10.49 13.86
N ALA A 80 19.04 10.99 14.35
CA ALA A 80 18.95 11.58 15.69
C ALA A 80 19.31 10.60 16.82
N LYS A 81 19.12 9.29 16.59
CA LYS A 81 19.48 8.21 17.53
C LYS A 81 20.89 7.65 17.31
N GLY A 82 21.64 8.16 16.34
CA GLY A 82 22.95 7.61 15.98
C GLY A 82 22.89 6.20 15.38
N VAL A 83 21.72 5.79 14.85
CA VAL A 83 21.60 4.53 14.10
C VAL A 83 22.19 4.75 12.73
N ALA A 84 23.22 3.96 12.39
CA ALA A 84 23.86 4.05 11.07
C ALA A 84 22.86 3.69 9.96
N VAL A 85 22.66 4.61 9.03
CA VAL A 85 21.88 4.39 7.81
C VAL A 85 22.84 4.47 6.63
N ASN A 86 23.03 3.35 5.93
CA ASN A 86 24.06 3.22 4.88
C ASN A 86 23.51 3.48 3.47
N PHE A 87 22.59 4.44 3.32
CA PHE A 87 22.07 4.85 2.02
C PHE A 87 21.70 6.34 2.03
N ASP A 88 21.66 6.95 0.85
CA ASP A 88 21.20 8.33 0.66
C ASP A 88 19.69 8.32 0.37
N LEU A 89 18.90 8.74 1.36
CA LEU A 89 17.44 8.76 1.23
C LEU A 89 16.96 9.62 0.05
N MET A 90 17.58 10.78 -0.18
CA MET A 90 17.16 11.68 -1.26
C MET A 90 17.42 11.04 -2.62
N LYS A 91 18.54 10.34 -2.76
CA LYS A 91 18.84 9.56 -3.96
C LYS A 91 17.86 8.42 -4.17
N GLU A 92 17.50 7.67 -3.12
CA GLU A 92 16.53 6.57 -3.24
C GLU A 92 15.11 7.10 -3.55
N LEU A 93 14.67 8.21 -2.94
CA LEU A 93 13.40 8.87 -3.28
C LEU A 93 13.39 9.38 -4.73
N GLY A 94 14.53 9.87 -5.24
CA GLY A 94 14.69 10.24 -6.64
C GLY A 94 14.48 9.07 -7.60
N LYS A 95 15.07 7.90 -7.28
CA LYS A 95 14.84 6.67 -8.07
C LYS A 95 13.38 6.23 -8.04
N ILE A 96 12.73 6.31 -6.87
CA ILE A 96 11.30 5.98 -6.73
C ILE A 96 10.46 6.89 -7.63
N SER A 97 10.75 8.19 -7.68
CA SER A 97 10.06 9.12 -8.57
C SER A 97 10.17 8.69 -10.04
N SER A 98 11.37 8.36 -10.52
CA SER A 98 11.57 7.88 -11.89
C SER A 98 10.90 6.53 -12.16
N ALA A 99 10.88 5.62 -11.18
CA ALA A 99 10.17 4.35 -11.30
C ALA A 99 8.65 4.57 -11.41
N MET A 100 8.09 5.49 -10.65
CA MET A 100 6.67 5.85 -10.75
C MET A 100 6.31 6.42 -12.13
N GLU A 101 7.15 7.30 -12.70
CA GLU A 101 6.96 7.80 -14.06
C GLU A 101 6.99 6.68 -15.10
N SER A 102 7.93 5.73 -14.96
CA SER A 102 8.00 4.56 -15.84
C SER A 102 6.75 3.68 -15.72
N VAL A 103 6.25 3.41 -14.51
CA VAL A 103 5.00 2.66 -14.31
C VAL A 103 3.81 3.40 -14.94
N MET A 104 3.72 4.72 -14.77
CA MET A 104 2.63 5.52 -15.34
C MET A 104 2.64 5.55 -16.87
N SER A 105 3.81 5.39 -17.51
CA SER A 105 3.92 5.29 -18.97
C SER A 105 3.37 3.97 -19.53
N GLN A 106 3.15 2.95 -18.71
CA GLN A 106 2.67 1.62 -19.11
C GLN A 106 1.14 1.49 -19.08
N LYS A 107 0.42 2.60 -19.31
CA LYS A 107 -1.05 2.64 -19.22
C LYS A 107 -1.74 1.57 -20.06
N ASP A 108 -1.31 1.39 -21.31
CA ASP A 108 -1.91 0.43 -22.23
C ASP A 108 -1.73 -1.01 -21.72
N ARG A 109 -0.57 -1.31 -21.14
CA ARG A 109 -0.31 -2.61 -20.51
C ARG A 109 -1.21 -2.87 -19.30
N PHE A 110 -1.44 -1.87 -18.46
CA PHE A 110 -2.38 -2.01 -17.35
C PHE A 110 -3.83 -2.15 -17.81
N GLN A 111 -4.20 -1.53 -18.94
CA GLN A 111 -5.50 -1.72 -19.56
C GLN A 111 -5.67 -3.16 -20.06
N GLU A 112 -4.67 -3.73 -20.73
CA GLU A 112 -4.67 -5.15 -21.14
C GLU A 112 -4.83 -6.08 -19.94
N ILE A 113 -4.06 -5.88 -18.87
CA ILE A 113 -4.16 -6.68 -17.64
C ILE A 113 -5.57 -6.58 -17.04
N ALA A 114 -6.15 -5.38 -16.98
CA ALA A 114 -7.51 -5.21 -16.47
C ALA A 114 -8.54 -5.96 -17.32
N THR A 115 -8.42 -5.91 -18.65
CA THR A 115 -9.30 -6.64 -19.57
C THR A 115 -9.13 -8.15 -19.44
N GLU A 116 -7.90 -8.66 -19.35
CA GLU A 116 -7.59 -10.09 -19.31
C GLU A 116 -8.01 -10.74 -17.98
N TYR A 117 -7.77 -10.08 -16.85
CA TYR A 117 -7.96 -10.70 -15.53
C TYR A 117 -9.25 -10.29 -14.82
N LEU A 118 -9.81 -9.10 -15.09
CA LEU A 118 -10.82 -8.49 -14.21
C LEU A 118 -12.16 -8.19 -14.90
N SER A 119 -12.26 -8.29 -16.23
CA SER A 119 -13.44 -7.82 -16.99
C SER A 119 -14.75 -8.54 -16.66
N GLU A 120 -14.70 -9.84 -16.37
CA GLU A 120 -15.89 -10.65 -16.09
C GLU A 120 -15.97 -11.13 -14.64
N SER A 121 -14.97 -10.82 -13.81
CA SER A 121 -14.90 -11.36 -12.46
C SER A 121 -15.72 -10.55 -11.45
N ARG A 122 -16.40 -11.27 -10.56
CA ARG A 122 -17.10 -10.68 -9.40
C ARG A 122 -16.19 -10.52 -8.17
N ASN A 123 -15.08 -11.24 -8.12
CA ASN A 123 -14.12 -11.21 -7.02
C ASN A 123 -12.66 -11.17 -7.52
N ALA A 124 -11.73 -10.81 -6.65
CA ALA A 124 -10.30 -10.89 -6.95
C ALA A 124 -9.49 -11.03 -5.67
N PHE A 125 -8.37 -11.75 -5.73
CA PHE A 125 -7.45 -11.86 -4.61
C PHE A 125 -6.13 -11.16 -4.91
N PHE A 126 -5.69 -10.30 -4.01
CA PHE A 126 -4.35 -9.73 -4.03
C PHE A 126 -3.49 -10.45 -3.01
N ILE A 127 -2.33 -10.96 -3.42
CA ILE A 127 -1.46 -11.75 -2.55
C ILE A 127 -0.03 -11.23 -2.56
N GLY A 128 0.59 -11.23 -1.38
CA GLY A 128 1.98 -10.84 -1.20
C GLY A 128 2.53 -11.38 0.11
N ARG A 129 3.84 -11.29 0.33
CA ARG A 129 4.49 -11.61 1.61
C ARG A 129 5.32 -10.42 2.06
N GLY A 130 5.47 -10.20 3.36
CA GLY A 130 6.20 -9.01 3.84
C GLY A 130 5.51 -7.72 3.41
N GLN A 131 6.27 -6.77 2.87
CA GLN A 131 5.74 -5.47 2.41
C GLN A 131 4.68 -5.59 1.32
N ASP A 132 4.84 -6.55 0.39
CA ASP A 132 3.91 -6.85 -0.69
C ASP A 132 2.49 -7.19 -0.18
N ALA A 133 2.35 -7.76 1.02
CA ALA A 133 1.04 -8.05 1.59
C ALA A 133 0.25 -6.76 1.91
N TYR A 134 0.94 -5.73 2.42
CA TYR A 134 0.31 -4.43 2.71
C TYR A 134 -0.06 -3.68 1.43
N VAL A 135 0.78 -3.75 0.40
CA VAL A 135 0.46 -3.18 -0.92
C VAL A 135 -0.70 -3.92 -1.57
N GLY A 136 -0.77 -5.25 -1.42
CA GLY A 136 -1.89 -6.06 -1.89
C GLY A 136 -3.23 -5.68 -1.23
N MET A 137 -3.22 -5.36 0.07
CA MET A 137 -4.41 -4.86 0.77
C MET A 137 -4.88 -3.51 0.22
N GLU A 138 -3.97 -2.59 -0.06
CA GLU A 138 -4.32 -1.30 -0.70
C GLU A 138 -4.83 -1.52 -2.13
N GLY A 139 -4.20 -2.38 -2.91
CA GLY A 139 -4.64 -2.73 -4.27
C GLY A 139 -6.06 -3.30 -4.30
N ALA A 140 -6.37 -4.21 -3.37
CA ALA A 140 -7.71 -4.74 -3.18
C ALA A 140 -8.70 -3.64 -2.77
N LEU A 141 -8.31 -2.70 -1.91
CA LEU A 141 -9.15 -1.55 -1.56
C LEU A 141 -9.45 -0.68 -2.80
N LYS A 142 -8.44 -0.32 -3.60
CA LYS A 142 -8.65 0.49 -4.82
C LYS A 142 -9.60 -0.20 -5.79
N LEU A 143 -9.43 -1.50 -6.01
CA LEU A 143 -10.30 -2.24 -6.92
C LEU A 143 -11.76 -2.24 -6.42
N LYS A 144 -11.99 -2.47 -5.12
CA LYS A 144 -13.33 -2.36 -4.51
C LYS A 144 -13.96 -0.99 -4.69
N GLU A 145 -13.20 0.08 -4.42
CA GLU A 145 -13.72 1.45 -4.41
C GLU A 145 -14.23 1.92 -5.78
N ILE A 146 -13.59 1.49 -6.88
CA ILE A 146 -13.87 2.04 -8.22
C ILE A 146 -14.57 1.07 -9.17
N SER A 147 -14.46 -0.25 -8.93
CA SER A 147 -15.04 -1.28 -9.82
C SER A 147 -16.17 -2.07 -9.19
N TYR A 148 -16.30 -2.02 -7.86
CA TYR A 148 -17.23 -2.84 -7.07
C TYR A 148 -16.99 -4.37 -7.12
N ILE A 149 -15.87 -4.82 -7.71
CA ILE A 149 -15.40 -6.19 -7.57
C ILE A 149 -15.07 -6.46 -6.11
N GLN A 150 -15.52 -7.60 -5.57
CA GLN A 150 -15.18 -8.04 -4.22
C GLN A 150 -13.70 -8.45 -4.18
N ALA A 151 -12.82 -7.47 -3.94
CA ALA A 151 -11.39 -7.70 -3.87
C ALA A 151 -10.88 -7.80 -2.43
N GLU A 152 -10.03 -8.80 -2.18
CA GLU A 152 -9.48 -9.09 -0.86
C GLU A 152 -7.96 -9.27 -0.91
N GLY A 153 -7.26 -8.61 0.02
CA GLY A 153 -5.81 -8.69 0.14
C GLY A 153 -5.39 -9.67 1.24
N TYR A 154 -4.53 -10.63 0.92
CA TYR A 154 -4.05 -11.65 1.83
C TYR A 154 -2.53 -11.71 1.88
N ALA A 155 -1.98 -12.00 3.06
CA ALA A 155 -0.64 -12.53 3.15
C ALA A 155 -0.62 -13.91 2.49
N GLY A 156 0.29 -14.15 1.53
CA GLY A 156 0.26 -15.37 0.70
C GLY A 156 0.30 -16.66 1.51
N GLY A 157 0.98 -16.66 2.66
CA GLY A 157 1.03 -17.82 3.57
C GLY A 157 -0.29 -18.16 4.26
N GLU A 158 -1.24 -17.22 4.30
CA GLU A 158 -2.51 -17.37 5.00
C GLU A 158 -3.63 -17.89 4.10
N LEU A 159 -3.42 -17.97 2.78
CA LEU A 159 -4.44 -18.46 1.84
C LEU A 159 -4.96 -19.84 2.23
N LYS A 160 -4.09 -20.72 2.76
CA LYS A 160 -4.44 -22.07 3.21
C LYS A 160 -5.44 -22.13 4.37
N HIS A 161 -5.70 -21.01 5.05
CA HIS A 161 -6.56 -20.93 6.24
C HIS A 161 -7.99 -20.48 5.91
N GLY A 162 -8.54 -20.94 4.80
CA GLY A 162 -9.91 -20.63 4.36
C GLY A 162 -9.99 -20.02 2.97
N PRO A 163 -9.29 -18.91 2.68
CA PRO A 163 -9.43 -18.19 1.40
C PRO A 163 -9.15 -19.05 0.17
N ILE A 164 -8.24 -20.03 0.26
CA ILE A 164 -7.92 -20.94 -0.85
C ILE A 164 -9.13 -21.78 -1.31
N ALA A 165 -10.14 -21.98 -0.45
CA ALA A 165 -11.37 -22.69 -0.80
C ALA A 165 -12.30 -21.86 -1.70
N LEU A 166 -12.04 -20.55 -1.84
CA LEU A 166 -12.78 -19.65 -2.73
C LEU A 166 -12.20 -19.61 -4.14
N ILE A 167 -11.09 -20.31 -4.39
CA ILE A 167 -10.47 -20.38 -5.71
C ILE A 167 -11.24 -21.37 -6.57
N GLU A 168 -11.84 -20.84 -7.63
CA GLU A 168 -12.49 -21.55 -8.73
C GLU A 168 -11.71 -21.35 -10.03
N ASP A 169 -12.07 -22.08 -11.09
CA ASP A 169 -11.50 -21.89 -12.43
C ASP A 169 -11.62 -20.43 -12.88
N ASN A 170 -10.51 -19.88 -13.37
CA ASN A 170 -10.31 -18.49 -13.77
C ASN A 170 -10.41 -17.42 -12.67
N THR A 171 -10.45 -17.79 -11.38
CA THR A 171 -10.45 -16.81 -10.29
C THR A 171 -9.19 -15.94 -10.36
N PRO A 172 -9.31 -14.59 -10.49
CA PRO A 172 -8.15 -13.74 -10.66
C PRO A 172 -7.37 -13.60 -9.36
N VAL A 173 -6.07 -13.87 -9.44
CA VAL A 173 -5.12 -13.68 -8.33
C VAL A 173 -3.99 -12.76 -8.78
N ILE A 174 -3.94 -11.55 -8.23
CA ILE A 174 -2.88 -10.57 -8.46
C ILE A 174 -1.79 -10.78 -7.41
N ALA A 175 -0.63 -11.29 -7.81
CA ALA A 175 0.47 -11.61 -6.92
C ALA A 175 1.62 -10.61 -7.06
N LEU A 176 2.02 -9.98 -5.95
CA LEU A 176 3.13 -9.02 -5.89
C LEU A 176 4.42 -9.74 -5.45
N VAL A 177 5.50 -9.60 -6.22
CA VAL A 177 6.79 -10.26 -5.97
C VAL A 177 7.92 -9.24 -6.09
N THR A 178 8.09 -8.42 -5.05
CA THR A 178 9.14 -7.37 -5.04
C THR A 178 10.24 -7.62 -4.01
N GLN A 179 10.06 -8.61 -3.13
CA GLN A 179 10.98 -8.86 -2.02
C GLN A 179 11.86 -10.11 -2.22
N PRO A 180 13.19 -9.95 -2.37
CA PRO A 180 14.09 -11.07 -2.64
C PRO A 180 14.07 -12.17 -1.58
N HIS A 181 13.90 -11.84 -0.30
CA HIS A 181 13.95 -12.81 0.80
C HIS A 181 12.72 -13.72 0.89
N VAL A 182 11.59 -13.38 0.23
CA VAL A 182 10.34 -14.16 0.27
C VAL A 182 9.78 -14.52 -1.10
N HIS A 183 10.44 -14.12 -2.19
CA HIS A 183 9.92 -14.30 -3.56
C HIS A 183 9.59 -15.77 -3.87
N LEU A 184 10.45 -16.73 -3.51
CA LEU A 184 10.19 -18.16 -3.73
C LEU A 184 8.99 -18.66 -2.93
N ASN A 185 8.84 -18.20 -1.69
CA ASN A 185 7.69 -18.57 -0.86
C ASN A 185 6.39 -18.02 -1.46
N ASN A 186 6.38 -16.77 -1.92
CA ASN A 186 5.18 -16.18 -2.53
C ASN A 186 4.83 -16.88 -3.85
N ARG A 187 5.83 -17.20 -4.68
CA ARG A 187 5.64 -18.01 -5.90
C ARG A 187 5.13 -19.42 -5.59
N GLY A 188 5.53 -20.02 -4.47
CA GLY A 188 4.94 -21.25 -3.97
C GLY A 188 3.44 -21.11 -3.72
N ASN A 189 3.02 -20.01 -3.09
CA ASN A 189 1.61 -19.72 -2.87
C ASN A 189 0.83 -19.45 -4.17
N VAL A 190 1.46 -18.81 -5.16
CA VAL A 190 0.88 -18.68 -6.51
C VAL A 190 0.65 -20.06 -7.15
N LYS A 191 1.63 -20.98 -7.07
CA LYS A 191 1.46 -22.35 -7.58
C LYS A 191 0.31 -23.08 -6.89
N GLU A 192 0.13 -22.89 -5.59
CA GLU A 192 -0.95 -23.52 -4.83
C GLU A 192 -2.35 -23.07 -5.30
N VAL A 193 -2.53 -21.80 -5.65
CA VAL A 193 -3.82 -21.29 -6.17
C VAL A 193 -4.01 -21.62 -7.64
N VAL A 194 -2.96 -21.58 -8.47
CA VAL A 194 -3.03 -21.98 -9.89
C VAL A 194 -3.39 -23.46 -10.02
N ALA A 195 -2.86 -24.31 -9.13
CA ALA A 195 -3.23 -25.73 -9.08
C ALA A 195 -4.73 -25.98 -8.75
N ARG A 196 -5.48 -24.94 -8.38
CA ARG A 196 -6.92 -24.96 -8.08
C ARG A 196 -7.76 -24.17 -9.08
N GLY A 197 -7.17 -23.73 -10.19
CA GLY A 197 -7.88 -23.03 -11.26
C GLY A 197 -7.68 -21.52 -11.30
N ALA A 198 -6.91 -20.93 -10.38
CA ALA A 198 -6.68 -19.47 -10.40
C ALA A 198 -6.02 -18.98 -11.70
N ASN A 199 -6.51 -17.85 -12.21
CA ASN A 199 -5.85 -17.08 -13.25
C ASN A 199 -4.89 -16.07 -12.59
N ALA A 200 -3.60 -16.40 -12.55
CA ALA A 200 -2.62 -15.64 -11.77
C ALA A 200 -1.91 -14.55 -12.60
N CYS A 201 -2.09 -13.29 -12.22
CA CYS A 201 -1.31 -12.16 -12.71
C CYS A 201 -0.16 -11.88 -11.74
N VAL A 202 1.09 -12.11 -12.16
CA VAL A 202 2.26 -11.87 -11.31
C VAL A 202 2.93 -10.55 -11.69
N ILE A 203 2.97 -9.61 -10.76
CA ILE A 203 3.71 -8.35 -10.88
C ILE A 203 5.01 -8.50 -10.07
N ALA A 204 6.13 -8.59 -10.78
CA ALA A 204 7.44 -8.78 -10.17
C ALA A 204 8.36 -7.56 -10.38
N ALA A 205 9.25 -7.31 -9.42
CA ALA A 205 10.33 -6.36 -9.61
C ALA A 205 11.40 -6.94 -10.56
N GLU A 206 12.12 -6.06 -11.27
CA GLU A 206 13.25 -6.43 -12.12
C GLU A 206 14.32 -7.22 -11.33
N GLY A 207 14.86 -8.28 -11.93
CA GLY A 207 15.76 -9.25 -11.29
C GLY A 207 15.04 -10.32 -10.45
N LEU A 208 13.71 -10.25 -10.32
CA LEU A 208 12.89 -11.27 -9.64
C LEU A 208 11.87 -11.93 -10.57
N GLU A 209 11.78 -11.52 -11.84
CA GLU A 209 11.05 -12.20 -12.90
C GLU A 209 11.54 -13.65 -13.09
N LEU A 210 10.62 -14.53 -13.51
CA LEU A 210 11.04 -15.86 -13.98
C LEU A 210 11.48 -15.72 -15.44
N PRO A 211 12.51 -16.48 -15.86
CA PRO A 211 12.88 -16.56 -17.27
C PRO A 211 11.75 -17.14 -18.14
#